data_AF-N6Y9S7-F1
#
_entry.id   AF-N6Y9S7-F1
#
_cell.length_a   1.000
_cell.length_b   1.000
_cell.length_c   1.000
_cell.angle_alpha   90.00
_cell.angle_beta   90.00
_cell.angle_gamma   90.00
#
_symmetry.space_group_name_H-M   'P 1'
#
loop_
_entity.id
_entity.type
_entity.pdbx_description
1 polymer ?
#
loop_
_entity_poly.entity_id
_entity_poly.type
_entity_poly.pdbx_seq_one_letter_code
_entity_poly.pdbx_strand_id
1 'polypeptide(L)' 'MTIYVVGLQPEQTARIREIRSAYFDPESPPAVTLLGIERLAFPGLRVEIDIIAAQ' A
#
# COMPACT_ATOMS: atom_id res chain seq x y z
N MET A 1 -4.50 -0.02 -7.18
CA MET A 1 -3.46 -0.74 -6.42
C MET A 1 -4.05 -1.27 -5.13
N THR A 2 -3.51 -2.39 -4.66
CA THR A 2 -3.80 -2.96 -3.35
C THR A 2 -2.50 -3.05 -2.57
N ILE A 3 -2.49 -2.52 -1.35
CA ILE A 3 -1.34 -2.53 -0.44
C ILE A 3 -1.68 -3.44 0.72
N TYR A 4 -0.87 -4.47 0.92
CA TYR A 4 -0.99 -5.42 2.03
C TYR A 4 0.13 -5.17 3.04
N VAL A 5 -0.21 -4.99 4.31
CA VAL A 5 0.76 -4.68 5.36
C VAL A 5 0.61 -5.63 6.54
N VAL A 6 1.73 -6.26 6.93
CA VAL A 6 1.77 -7.12 8.12
C VAL A 6 1.89 -6.27 9.38
N GLY A 7 0.95 -6.44 10.30
CA GLY A 7 0.92 -5.74 11.59
C GLY A 7 0.57 -4.24 11.46
N LEU A 8 -0.21 -3.87 10.45
CA LEU A 8 -0.67 -2.50 10.23
C LEU A 8 -1.36 -1.93 11.47
N GLN A 9 -0.87 -0.80 11.97
CA GLN A 9 -1.51 0.00 12.99
C GLN A 9 -2.25 1.19 12.36
N PRO A 10 -3.43 1.60 12.87
CA PRO A 10 -4.20 2.71 12.30
C PRO A 10 -3.40 4.01 12.12
N GLU A 11 -2.48 4.29 13.03
CA GLU A 11 -1.65 5.51 13.04
C GLU A 11 -0.67 5.56 11.87
N GLN A 12 -0.33 4.40 11.28
CA GLN A 12 0.59 4.31 10.14
C GLN A 12 -0.08 4.68 8.81
N THR A 13 -1.42 4.70 8.76
CA THR A 13 -2.17 4.90 7.51
C THR A 13 -1.89 6.25 6.85
N ALA A 14 -1.78 7.32 7.64
CA ALA A 14 -1.46 8.66 7.14
C ALA A 14 -0.04 8.69 6.52
N ARG A 15 0.94 8.08 7.20
CA ARG A 15 2.32 8.01 6.73
C ARG A 15 2.45 7.17 5.45
N ILE A 16 1.73 6.05 5.36
CA ILE A 16 1.70 5.22 4.14
C ILE A 16 1.12 6.01 2.96
N ARG A 17 0.05 6.78 3.19
CA ARG A 17 -0.54 7.65 2.16
C ARG A 17 0.44 8.72 1.68
N GLU A 18 1.13 9.38 2.61
CA GLU A 18 2.13 10.42 2.32
C GLU A 18 3.29 9.87 1.48
N ILE A 19 3.86 8.74 1.89
CA ILE A 19 4.94 8.08 1.14
C ILE A 19 4.46 7.73 -0.27
N ARG A 20 3.27 7.13 -0.40
CA ARG A 20 2.70 6.75 -1.69
C ARG A 20 2.48 7.96 -2.61
N SER A 21 2.02 9.10 -2.07
CA SER A 21 1.74 10.29 -2.90
C SER A 21 2.97 10.85 -3.61
N ALA A 22 4.18 10.56 -3.13
CA ALA A 22 5.40 11.01 -3.81
C ALA A 22 5.66 10.29 -5.16
N TYR A 23 4.94 9.21 -5.46
CA TYR A 23 5.19 8.35 -6.63
C TYR A 23 4.10 8.42 -7.71
N PHE A 24 3.01 9.15 -7.49
CA PHE A 24 1.90 9.24 -8.44
C PHE A 24 1.54 10.70 -8.70
N ASP A 25 1.00 10.96 -9.88
CA ASP A 25 0.43 12.26 -10.23
C ASP A 25 -0.67 12.62 -9.20
N PRO A 26 -0.55 13.76 -8.49
CA PRO A 26 -1.56 14.18 -7.52
C PRO A 26 -2.92 14.47 -8.16
N GLU A 27 -2.97 14.84 -9.44
CA GLU A 27 -4.22 15.11 -10.16
C GLU A 27 -4.86 13.83 -10.70
N SER A 28 -4.11 12.73 -10.79
CA SER A 28 -4.61 11.44 -11.26
C SER A 28 -4.02 10.25 -10.46
N PRO A 29 -4.32 10.16 -9.15
CA PRO A 29 -3.82 9.07 -8.35
C PRO A 29 -4.57 7.77 -8.68
N PRO A 30 -3.92 6.60 -8.59
CA PRO A 30 -4.62 5.33 -8.73
C PRO A 30 -5.60 5.12 -7.57
N ALA A 31 -6.68 4.38 -7.83
CA ALA A 31 -7.51 3.84 -6.77
C ALA A 31 -6.67 2.97 -5.82
N VAL A 32 -6.88 3.10 -4.50
CA VAL A 32 -6.08 2.40 -3.49
C VAL A 32 -6.96 1.68 -2.48
N THR A 33 -6.64 0.42 -2.24
CA THR A 33 -7.08 -0.34 -1.08
C THR A 33 -5.85 -0.62 -0.20
N LEU A 34 -5.95 -0.34 1.10
CA LEU A 34 -4.91 -0.64 2.10
C LEU A 34 -5.48 -1.63 3.11
N LEU A 35 -4.82 -2.78 3.26
CA LEU A 35 -5.26 -3.88 4.11
C LEU A 35 -4.17 -4.25 5.11
N GLY A 36 -4.55 -4.37 6.38
CA GLY A 36 -3.76 -5.09 7.37
C GLY A 36 -3.99 -6.59 7.23
N ILE A 37 -2.92 -7.38 7.17
CA ILE A 37 -3.00 -8.85 7.07
C ILE A 37 -2.06 -9.51 8.09
N GLU A 38 -2.26 -10.80 8.34
CA GLU A 38 -1.47 -11.56 9.33
C GLU A 38 -0.06 -11.90 8.82
N ARG A 39 0.07 -12.29 7.55
CA ARG A 39 1.34 -12.73 6.95
C ARG A 39 1.34 -12.63 5.43
N LEU A 40 2.53 -12.49 4.86
CA LEU A 40 2.79 -12.56 3.42
C LEU A 40 3.37 -13.92 3.01
N ALA A 41 3.67 -14.09 1.72
CA ALA A 41 4.15 -15.36 1.17
C ALA A 41 5.46 -15.86 1.81
N PHE A 42 6.36 -14.94 2.18
CA PHE A 42 7.64 -15.27 2.81
C PHE A 42 7.76 -14.67 4.21
N PRO A 43 8.37 -15.39 5.17
CA PRO A 43 8.68 -14.85 6.49
C PRO A 43 9.54 -13.58 6.41
N GLY A 44 9.25 -12.61 7.27
CA GLY A 44 10.01 -11.36 7.36
C GLY A 44 9.56 -10.25 6.41
N LEU A 45 8.77 -10.55 5.38
CA LEU A 45 8.15 -9.50 4.55
C LEU A 45 7.13 -8.69 5.37
N ARG A 46 7.12 -7.38 5.15
CA ARG A 46 6.26 -6.43 5.88
C ARG A 46 5.20 -5.76 5.01
N VAL A 47 5.45 -5.66 3.70
CA VAL A 47 4.55 -5.03 2.75
C VAL A 47 4.60 -5.75 1.41
N GLU A 48 3.46 -5.83 0.73
CA GLU A 48 3.33 -6.22 -0.66
C GLU A 48 2.40 -5.24 -1.37
N ILE A 49 2.70 -4.89 -2.63
CA ILE A 49 1.92 -3.95 -3.41
C ILE A 49 1.59 -4.59 -4.75
N ASP A 50 0.29 -4.75 -5.02
CA ASP A 50 -0.25 -5.24 -6.28
C ASP A 50 -0.86 -4.08 -7.09
N ILE A 51 -0.47 -3.95 -8.36
CA ILE A 51 -0.82 -2.82 -9.22
C ILE A 51 -1.26 -3.35 -10.58
N ILE A 52 -2.45 -2.92 -11.01
CA ILE A 52 -2.93 -3.07 -12.37
C ILE A 52 -2.80 -1.70 -13.04
N ALA A 53 -2.20 -1.68 -14.23
CA ALA A 53 -2.06 -0.50 -15.08
C ALA A 53 -2.66 -0.78 -16.46
N ALA A 54 -3.19 0.27 -17.10
CA ALA A 54 -3.63 0.25 -18.49
C ALA A 54 -2.80 1.27 -19.28
N GLN A 55 -2.61 1.02 -20.58
CA GLN A 55 -1.93 1.92 -21.51
C GLN A 55 -2.93 2.79 -22.27
#